data_AF-A0A4R7FAN9-F1
#
_entry.id   AF-A0A4R7FAN9-F1
#
_cell.length_a   1.000
_cell.length_b   1.000
_cell.length_c   1.000
_cell.angle_alpha   90.00
_cell.angle_beta   90.00
_cell.angle_gamma   90.00
#
_symmetry.space_group_name_H-M   'P 1'
#
loop_
_entity.id
_entity.type
_entity.pdbx_description
1 polymer ?
#
loop_
_entity_poly.entity_id
_entity_poly.type
_entity_poly.pdbx_seq_one_letter_code
_entity_poly.pdbx_strand_id
1 'polypeptide(L)'
;MFTTNYDGCFPLVADALIEEGHVDFVLNDGARGFTRRIVQARNFGAYLCHGGVFGRYQSSVPQINLIHLHGSVYWSKQDAAIRVDYDLRERLGLLDADALALLQPFSIALNNPDATINDVPETGFTDDALDAFWAKYELMPIVNPTKWKFHETVYEEHYYQMLRLLSYELEKPNAVLITFGFSFADEHILNLVMRSLSNPRLQVFVCCFNSVEHTSMEQKFKGHRNVKCLVLGDGVMNFTAFNEKVLVCPNLPDASGAEHPVPVAAAAVGDDEGLA
;
A
#
# COMPACT_ATOMS: atom_id res chain seq x y z
N MET A 1 0.59 0.94 -5.43
CA MET A 1 -0.28 0.86 -4.24
C MET A 1 0.50 1.40 -3.05
N PHE A 2 -0.01 2.47 -2.44
CA PHE A 2 0.49 2.93 -1.14
C PHE A 2 -0.47 2.41 -0.07
N THR A 3 0.06 1.73 0.95
CA THR A 3 -0.74 1.15 2.03
C THR A 3 -0.26 1.66 3.37
N THR A 4 -1.23 1.90 4.25
CA THR A 4 -1.04 2.14 5.69
C THR A 4 -1.34 0.89 6.51
N ASN A 5 -1.79 -0.18 5.85
CA ASN A 5 -1.95 -1.47 6.49
C ASN A 5 -0.57 -2.10 6.73
N TYR A 6 -0.46 -2.76 7.88
CA TYR A 6 0.76 -3.42 8.33
C TYR A 6 0.79 -4.90 7.95
N ASP A 7 -0.37 -5.48 7.61
CA ASP A 7 -0.54 -6.90 7.30
C ASP A 7 -0.05 -7.32 5.91
N GLY A 8 -0.09 -8.62 5.65
CA GLY A 8 0.42 -9.24 4.42
C GLY A 8 -0.65 -9.65 3.44
N CYS A 9 -1.87 -9.09 3.52
CA CYS A 9 -2.95 -9.54 2.64
C CYS A 9 -2.59 -9.41 1.16
N PHE A 10 -1.95 -8.30 0.75
CA PHE A 10 -1.57 -8.08 -0.64
C PHE A 10 -0.45 -9.02 -1.13
N PRO A 11 0.69 -9.18 -0.43
CA PRO A 11 1.69 -10.18 -0.80
C PRO A 11 1.12 -11.60 -0.90
N LEU A 12 0.34 -12.04 0.09
CA LEU A 12 -0.21 -13.40 0.12
C LEU A 12 -1.18 -13.66 -1.06
N VAL A 13 -2.05 -12.70 -1.36
CA VAL A 13 -2.96 -12.81 -2.51
C VAL A 13 -2.20 -12.73 -3.83
N ALA A 14 -1.16 -11.88 -3.93
CA ALA A 14 -0.35 -11.80 -5.13
C ALA A 14 0.39 -13.11 -5.41
N ASP A 15 0.99 -13.72 -4.40
CA ASP A 15 1.66 -15.02 -4.53
C ASP A 15 0.67 -16.09 -5.02
N ALA A 16 -0.54 -16.16 -4.43
CA ALA A 16 -1.59 -17.08 -4.87
C ALA A 16 -1.97 -16.88 -6.35
N LEU A 17 -2.14 -15.63 -6.79
CA LEU A 17 -2.47 -15.30 -8.19
C LEU A 17 -1.33 -15.65 -9.16
N ILE A 18 -0.07 -15.47 -8.73
CA ILE A 18 1.10 -15.85 -9.53
C ILE A 18 1.21 -17.38 -9.62
N GLU A 19 0.96 -18.10 -8.53
CA GLU A 19 0.94 -19.56 -8.50
C GLU A 19 -0.15 -20.18 -9.40
N GLU A 20 -1.33 -19.54 -9.50
CA GLU A 20 -2.38 -19.95 -10.44
C GLU A 20 -1.92 -19.88 -11.91
N GLY A 21 -0.96 -18.99 -12.23
CA GLY A 21 -0.32 -18.92 -13.55
C GLY A 21 -1.18 -18.29 -14.67
N HIS A 22 -2.34 -17.73 -14.35
CA HIS A 22 -3.22 -17.09 -15.33
C HIS A 22 -2.80 -15.66 -15.70
N VAL A 23 -2.11 -14.97 -14.80
CA VAL A 23 -1.66 -13.58 -14.98
C VAL A 23 -0.21 -13.48 -14.55
N ASP A 24 0.64 -12.97 -15.44
CA ASP A 24 2.04 -12.70 -15.14
C ASP A 24 2.23 -11.23 -14.76
N PHE A 25 2.70 -10.99 -13.54
CA PHE A 25 3.00 -9.65 -13.03
C PHE A 25 4.03 -9.72 -11.89
N VAL A 26 4.64 -8.57 -11.58
CA VAL A 26 5.57 -8.43 -10.46
C VAL A 26 4.92 -7.59 -9.36
N LEU A 27 4.84 -8.14 -8.14
CA LEU A 27 4.61 -7.34 -6.94
C LEU A 27 5.97 -6.85 -6.39
N ASN A 28 6.25 -5.57 -6.55
CA ASN A 28 7.50 -4.96 -6.09
C ASN A 28 7.29 -4.23 -4.75
N ASP A 29 7.71 -4.88 -3.66
CA ASP A 29 7.70 -4.33 -2.30
C ASP A 29 8.94 -3.46 -1.96
N GLY A 30 9.79 -3.19 -2.97
CA GLY A 30 11.02 -2.42 -2.83
C GLY A 30 12.17 -3.19 -2.18
N ALA A 31 11.98 -4.46 -1.81
CA ALA A 31 13.02 -5.28 -1.24
C ALA A 31 13.80 -6.05 -2.32
N ARG A 32 15.13 -6.08 -2.20
CA ARG A 32 16.00 -6.80 -3.15
C ARG A 32 17.01 -7.65 -2.41
N GLY A 33 17.34 -8.80 -3.00
CA GLY A 33 18.29 -9.78 -2.49
C GLY A 33 17.74 -11.20 -2.65
N PHE A 34 18.61 -12.20 -2.49
CA PHE A 34 18.23 -13.60 -2.66
C PHE A 34 17.87 -14.24 -1.32
N THR A 35 18.84 -14.39 -0.41
CA THR A 35 18.60 -14.91 0.95
C THR A 35 18.21 -13.83 1.95
N ARG A 36 18.68 -12.59 1.74
CA ARG A 36 18.39 -11.44 2.57
C ARG A 36 17.80 -10.34 1.70
N ARG A 37 16.52 -10.08 1.86
CA ARG A 37 15.80 -9.04 1.11
C ARG A 37 15.83 -7.73 1.90
N ILE A 38 16.43 -6.69 1.31
CA ILE A 38 16.58 -5.38 1.95
C ILE A 38 15.78 -4.33 1.16
N VAL A 39 14.97 -3.54 1.86
CA VAL A 39 14.15 -2.46 1.28
C VAL A 39 15.03 -1.26 0.96
N GLN A 40 14.90 -0.73 -0.26
CA GLN A 40 15.53 0.53 -0.65
C GLN A 40 14.64 1.29 -1.61
N ALA A 41 14.50 2.60 -1.42
CA ALA A 41 13.61 3.43 -2.23
C ALA A 41 13.88 3.33 -3.74
N ARG A 42 15.15 3.20 -4.14
CA ARG A 42 15.54 3.03 -5.56
C ARG A 42 14.94 1.79 -6.22
N ASN A 43 14.63 0.74 -5.45
CA ASN A 43 14.14 -0.52 -6.00
C ASN A 43 12.71 -0.40 -6.53
N PHE A 44 11.92 0.58 -6.07
CA PHE A 44 10.60 0.87 -6.63
C PHE A 44 10.66 1.41 -8.07
N GLY A 45 11.83 1.88 -8.51
CA GLY A 45 12.07 2.27 -9.91
C GLY A 45 12.60 1.13 -10.79
N ALA A 46 12.88 -0.05 -10.23
CA ALA A 46 13.24 -1.21 -11.03
C ALA A 46 11.99 -1.79 -11.71
N TYR A 47 12.15 -2.31 -12.92
CA TYR A 47 11.10 -3.00 -13.65
C TYR A 47 11.66 -4.25 -14.34
N LEU A 48 10.82 -5.27 -14.49
CA LEU A 48 11.18 -6.53 -15.15
C LEU A 48 10.79 -6.50 -16.63
N CYS A 49 11.65 -7.05 -17.47
CA CYS A 49 11.39 -7.20 -18.90
C CYS A 49 11.83 -8.56 -19.42
N HIS A 50 11.03 -9.12 -20.32
CA HIS A 50 11.36 -10.29 -21.10
C HIS A 50 12.07 -9.87 -22.38
N GLY A 51 13.33 -10.24 -22.50
CA GLY A 51 14.11 -10.10 -23.71
C GLY A 51 13.98 -11.34 -24.60
N GLY A 52 13.96 -11.12 -25.90
CA GLY A 52 14.08 -12.21 -26.86
C GLY A 52 15.43 -12.87 -26.87
N VAL A 53 15.49 -14.14 -27.29
CA VAL A 53 16.74 -14.91 -27.38
C VAL A 53 17.81 -14.18 -28.20
N PHE A 54 17.39 -13.46 -29.24
CA PHE A 54 18.27 -12.68 -30.12
C PHE A 54 18.32 -11.18 -29.76
N GLY A 55 17.76 -10.76 -28.63
CA GLY A 55 17.77 -9.37 -28.15
C GLY A 55 16.98 -8.37 -28.99
N ARG A 56 16.19 -8.82 -29.97
CA ARG A 56 15.46 -7.96 -30.92
C ARG A 56 14.09 -7.49 -30.43
N TYR A 57 13.58 -8.10 -29.37
CA TYR A 57 12.31 -7.75 -28.76
C TYR A 57 12.47 -7.69 -27.24
N GLN A 58 11.79 -6.72 -26.65
CA GLN A 58 11.67 -6.56 -25.20
C GLN A 58 10.20 -6.34 -24.88
N SER A 59 9.66 -7.11 -23.94
CA SER A 59 8.32 -6.93 -23.42
C SER A 59 8.41 -6.61 -21.94
N SER A 60 7.74 -5.56 -21.48
CA SER A 60 7.67 -5.25 -20.05
C SER A 60 6.69 -6.19 -19.37
N VAL A 61 7.07 -6.68 -18.20
CA VAL A 61 6.14 -7.40 -17.32
C VAL A 61 5.33 -6.36 -16.55
N PRO A 62 4.00 -6.49 -16.44
CA PRO A 62 3.19 -5.62 -15.57
C PRO A 62 3.73 -5.63 -14.15
N GLN A 63 3.76 -4.47 -13.50
CA GLN A 63 4.31 -4.33 -12.15
C GLN A 63 3.40 -3.49 -11.27
N ILE A 64 3.23 -3.96 -10.04
CA ILE A 64 2.56 -3.23 -8.96
C ILE A 64 3.59 -2.95 -7.88
N ASN A 65 3.90 -1.67 -7.66
CA ASN A 65 4.70 -1.27 -6.50
C ASN A 65 3.82 -1.30 -5.25
N LEU A 66 4.20 -2.07 -4.23
CA LEU A 66 3.57 -2.11 -2.91
C LEU A 66 4.42 -1.32 -1.91
N ILE A 67 3.95 -0.13 -1.54
CA ILE A 67 4.69 0.81 -0.69
C ILE A 67 3.99 0.90 0.66
N HIS A 68 4.66 0.40 1.70
CA HIS A 68 4.18 0.48 3.08
C HIS A 68 4.61 1.81 3.69
N LEU A 69 3.71 2.80 3.72
CA LEU A 69 4.01 4.12 4.28
C LEU A 69 4.31 4.01 5.77
N HIS A 70 3.46 3.31 6.50
CA HIS A 70 3.62 3.18 7.94
C HIS A 70 4.49 1.97 8.37
N GLY A 71 5.23 1.38 7.44
CA GLY A 71 5.96 0.15 7.70
C GLY A 71 5.06 -1.08 7.68
N SER A 72 5.63 -2.23 8.09
CA SER A 72 5.00 -3.54 7.89
C SER A 72 5.40 -4.48 8.99
N VAL A 73 4.51 -5.41 9.36
CA VAL A 73 4.89 -6.47 10.29
C VAL A 73 6.04 -7.30 9.71
N TYR A 74 6.21 -7.44 8.41
CA TYR A 74 7.29 -8.25 7.83
C TYR A 74 8.67 -7.59 7.87
N TRP A 75 8.79 -6.39 8.46
CA TRP A 75 10.04 -5.69 8.53
C TRP A 75 10.83 -6.06 9.79
N SER A 76 12.15 -5.90 9.71
CA SER A 76 13.04 -5.93 10.86
C SER A 76 14.24 -5.04 10.57
N LYS A 77 14.78 -4.39 11.61
CA LYS A 77 16.00 -3.61 11.46
C LYS A 77 17.19 -4.54 11.45
N GLN A 78 18.06 -4.31 10.47
CA GLN A 78 19.38 -4.88 10.43
C GLN A 78 20.36 -3.74 10.16
N ASP A 79 21.09 -3.33 11.19
CA ASP A 79 22.00 -2.18 11.15
C ASP A 79 21.29 -0.88 10.70
N ALA A 80 21.69 -0.33 9.55
CA ALA A 80 21.10 0.86 8.93
C ALA A 80 20.11 0.52 7.81
N ALA A 81 19.60 -0.72 7.78
CA ALA A 81 18.75 -1.23 6.71
C ALA A 81 17.50 -1.91 7.25
N ILE A 82 16.48 -1.96 6.40
CA ILE A 82 15.21 -2.64 6.67
C ILE A 82 15.23 -3.98 5.93
N ARG A 83 15.22 -5.08 6.67
CA ARG A 83 15.06 -6.44 6.12
C ARG A 83 13.59 -6.78 6.04
N VAL A 84 13.19 -7.40 4.93
CA VAL A 84 11.86 -7.98 4.72
C VAL A 84 11.94 -9.48 4.88
N ASP A 85 11.03 -10.03 5.69
CA ASP A 85 10.84 -11.47 5.85
C ASP A 85 9.36 -11.80 6.00
N TYR A 86 8.80 -12.49 5.01
CA TYR A 86 7.40 -12.91 5.02
C TYR A 86 7.17 -14.20 5.82
N ASP A 87 8.25 -14.89 6.22
CA ASP A 87 8.17 -16.02 7.14
C ASP A 87 8.22 -15.54 8.59
N LEU A 88 7.08 -15.55 9.26
CA LEU A 88 6.95 -15.09 10.64
C LEU A 88 7.23 -16.19 11.69
N ARG A 89 7.59 -17.41 11.29
CA ARG A 89 7.79 -18.54 12.23
C ARG A 89 8.85 -18.28 13.29
N GLU A 90 9.91 -17.55 12.94
CA GLU A 90 11.01 -17.24 13.86
C GLU A 90 10.73 -16.00 14.74
N ARG A 91 9.60 -15.32 14.53
CA ARG A 91 9.32 -14.08 15.25
C ARG A 91 8.67 -14.37 16.59
N LEU A 92 9.20 -13.72 17.63
CA LEU A 92 8.56 -13.70 18.94
C LEU A 92 7.20 -13.00 18.82
N GLY A 93 6.14 -13.68 19.26
CA GLY A 93 4.80 -13.10 19.35
C GLY A 93 4.77 -11.93 20.31
N LEU A 94 4.01 -10.88 19.98
CA LEU A 94 3.77 -9.76 20.90
C LEU A 94 3.02 -10.23 22.16
N LEU A 95 2.09 -11.17 21.96
CA LEU A 95 1.24 -11.74 22.99
C LEU A 95 1.64 -13.19 23.24
N ASP A 96 1.67 -13.59 24.50
CA ASP A 96 1.80 -14.99 24.91
C ASP A 96 0.43 -15.68 24.95
N ALA A 97 0.44 -16.99 25.22
CA ALA A 97 -0.78 -17.80 25.25
C ALA A 97 -1.76 -17.34 26.33
N ASP A 98 -1.26 -16.85 27.47
CA ASP A 98 -2.09 -16.40 28.58
C ASP A 98 -2.79 -15.08 28.24
N ALA A 99 -2.08 -14.13 27.64
CA ALA A 99 -2.65 -12.88 27.12
C ALA A 99 -3.69 -13.15 26.03
N LEU A 100 -3.44 -14.11 25.13
CA LEU A 100 -4.40 -14.52 24.10
C LEU A 100 -5.67 -15.13 24.73
N ALA A 101 -5.52 -15.96 25.77
CA ALA A 101 -6.65 -16.55 26.48
C ALA A 101 -7.51 -15.47 27.17
N LEU A 102 -6.88 -14.44 27.77
CA LEU A 102 -7.57 -13.29 28.36
C LEU A 102 -8.31 -12.44 27.33
N LEU A 103 -7.80 -12.35 26.10
CA LEU A 103 -8.44 -11.64 24.99
C LEU A 103 -9.54 -12.45 24.30
N GLN A 104 -9.64 -13.76 24.53
CA GLN A 104 -10.60 -14.60 23.84
C GLN A 104 -12.07 -14.14 24.02
N PRO A 105 -12.54 -13.73 25.22
CA PRO A 105 -13.88 -13.18 25.39
C PRO A 105 -14.09 -11.89 24.58
N PHE A 106 -13.07 -11.04 24.51
CA PHE A 106 -13.07 -9.82 23.68
C PHE A 106 -13.17 -10.18 22.19
N SER A 107 -12.38 -11.14 21.71
CA SER A 107 -12.43 -11.60 20.32
C SER A 107 -13.78 -12.23 19.96
N ILE A 108 -14.41 -12.95 20.88
CA ILE A 108 -15.76 -13.51 20.67
C ILE A 108 -16.80 -12.39 20.52
N ALA A 109 -16.76 -11.39 21.40
CA ALA A 109 -17.66 -10.24 21.31
C ALA A 109 -17.46 -9.47 20.00
N LEU A 110 -16.20 -9.22 19.59
CA LEU A 110 -15.90 -8.46 18.37
C LEU A 110 -16.33 -9.17 17.08
N ASN A 111 -16.28 -10.51 17.06
CA ASN A 111 -16.68 -11.30 15.89
C ASN A 111 -18.18 -11.65 15.89
N ASN A 112 -18.94 -11.23 16.91
CA ASN A 112 -20.39 -11.41 16.94
C ASN A 112 -21.08 -10.22 16.25
N PRO A 113 -21.79 -10.43 15.13
CA PRO A 113 -22.45 -9.35 14.38
C PRO A 113 -23.52 -8.59 15.19
N ASP A 114 -24.11 -9.25 16.19
CA ASP A 114 -25.19 -8.69 17.03
C ASP A 114 -24.65 -8.00 18.30
N ALA A 115 -23.34 -8.11 18.58
CA ALA A 115 -22.73 -7.50 19.75
C ALA A 115 -22.55 -5.99 19.55
N THR A 116 -22.82 -5.25 20.62
CA THR A 116 -22.58 -3.82 20.72
C THR A 116 -21.30 -3.53 21.50
N ILE A 117 -20.83 -2.29 21.50
CA ILE A 117 -19.66 -1.87 22.28
C ILE A 117 -19.80 -2.16 23.79
N ASN A 118 -21.03 -2.25 24.29
CA ASN A 118 -21.32 -2.54 25.69
C ASN A 118 -21.13 -4.04 26.04
N ASP A 119 -21.11 -4.91 25.03
CA ASP A 119 -20.93 -6.36 25.19
C ASP A 119 -19.44 -6.74 25.19
N VAL A 120 -18.55 -5.76 25.00
CA VAL A 120 -17.11 -5.94 25.04
C VAL A 120 -16.66 -6.03 26.51
N PRO A 121 -16.16 -7.20 26.97
CA PRO A 121 -15.77 -7.37 28.35
C PRO A 121 -14.52 -6.54 28.68
N GLU A 122 -14.47 -5.98 29.89
CA GLU A 122 -13.21 -5.45 30.41
C GLU A 122 -12.19 -6.57 30.50
N THR A 123 -11.04 -6.35 29.87
CA THR A 123 -9.94 -7.29 29.89
C THR A 123 -9.11 -6.98 31.13
N GLY A 124 -8.93 -7.96 32.01
CA GLY A 124 -8.25 -7.81 33.31
C GLY A 124 -6.73 -7.66 33.20
N PHE A 125 -6.22 -6.97 32.18
CA PHE A 125 -4.79 -6.71 32.02
C PHE A 125 -4.30 -5.78 33.13
N THR A 126 -3.18 -6.15 33.74
CA THR A 126 -2.47 -5.30 34.69
C THR A 126 -1.64 -4.25 33.95
N ASP A 127 -1.36 -3.13 34.60
CA ASP A 127 -0.47 -2.10 34.05
C ASP A 127 0.91 -2.67 33.67
N ASP A 128 1.46 -3.60 34.49
CA ASP A 128 2.71 -4.30 34.20
C ASP A 128 2.65 -5.11 32.89
N ALA A 129 1.52 -5.76 32.60
CA ALA A 129 1.33 -6.53 31.37
C ALA A 129 1.24 -5.59 30.15
N LEU A 130 0.60 -4.44 30.31
CA LEU A 130 0.54 -3.40 29.29
C LEU A 130 1.93 -2.81 29.01
N ASP A 131 2.72 -2.52 30.04
CA ASP A 131 4.08 -2.02 29.90
C ASP A 131 4.99 -3.03 29.19
N ALA A 132 4.88 -4.32 29.54
CA ALA A 132 5.60 -5.39 28.87
C ALA A 132 5.20 -5.53 27.39
N PHE A 133 3.92 -5.35 27.06
CA PHE A 133 3.45 -5.31 25.68
C PHE A 133 4.03 -4.11 24.92
N TRP A 134 3.94 -2.91 25.49
CA TRP A 134 4.46 -1.69 24.86
C TRP A 134 5.97 -1.78 24.62
N ALA A 135 6.74 -2.36 25.55
CA ALA A 135 8.16 -2.58 25.36
C ALA A 135 8.47 -3.48 24.15
N LYS A 136 7.65 -4.51 23.88
CA LYS A 136 7.78 -5.34 22.67
C LYS A 136 7.27 -4.64 21.41
N TYR A 137 6.15 -3.94 21.52
CA TYR A 137 5.50 -3.25 20.42
C TYR A 137 6.35 -2.08 19.89
N GLU A 138 7.00 -1.32 20.76
CA GLU A 138 7.88 -0.21 20.36
C GLU A 138 9.15 -0.68 19.61
N LEU A 139 9.49 -1.97 19.67
CA LEU A 139 10.56 -2.58 18.86
C LEU A 139 10.09 -2.98 17.46
N MET A 140 8.78 -2.99 17.22
CA MET A 140 8.23 -3.32 15.91
C MET A 140 8.51 -2.20 14.91
N PRO A 141 8.78 -2.53 13.65
CA PRO A 141 9.01 -1.58 12.54
C PRO A 141 7.70 -0.91 12.05
N ILE A 142 6.90 -0.40 12.98
CA ILE A 142 5.58 0.17 12.73
C ILE A 142 5.63 1.66 13.03
N VAL A 143 5.27 2.48 12.04
CA VAL A 143 5.16 3.93 12.15
C VAL A 143 3.71 4.26 12.42
N ASN A 144 3.39 4.61 13.67
CA ASN A 144 2.02 4.97 14.00
C ASN A 144 1.58 6.29 13.32
N PRO A 145 0.30 6.43 12.95
CA PRO A 145 -0.26 7.65 12.33
C PRO A 145 -0.39 8.84 13.31
N THR A 146 0.34 8.83 14.44
CA THR A 146 0.30 9.86 15.49
C THR A 146 1.63 10.62 15.58
N LYS A 147 1.58 11.86 16.08
CA LYS A 147 2.69 12.84 16.03
C LYS A 147 3.97 12.43 16.78
N TRP A 148 3.95 11.44 17.66
CA TRP A 148 5.06 11.18 18.58
C TRP A 148 5.17 9.71 18.97
N LYS A 149 6.24 9.06 18.47
CA LYS A 149 7.15 8.14 19.19
C LYS A 149 7.94 7.33 18.14
N PHE A 150 8.98 7.95 17.59
CA PHE A 150 9.93 7.26 16.71
C PHE A 150 11.26 7.15 17.46
N HIS A 151 11.63 5.94 17.87
CA HIS A 151 12.93 5.69 18.49
C HIS A 151 14.02 5.36 17.45
N GLU A 152 13.68 5.21 16.17
CA GLU A 152 14.62 4.71 15.15
C GLU A 152 14.65 5.53 13.85
N THR A 153 15.81 6.12 13.56
CA THR A 153 16.08 6.99 12.41
C THR A 153 15.96 6.31 11.05
N VAL A 154 16.20 4.99 10.97
CA VAL A 154 16.17 4.23 9.71
C VAL A 154 14.75 4.16 9.12
N TYR A 155 13.76 3.89 9.97
CA TYR A 155 12.36 3.83 9.53
C TYR A 155 11.81 5.22 9.22
N GLU A 156 12.23 6.23 9.98
CA GLU A 156 11.89 7.63 9.72
C GLU A 156 12.40 8.08 8.35
N GLU A 157 13.66 7.79 8.03
CA GLU A 157 14.23 8.10 6.72
C GLU A 157 13.45 7.40 5.61
N HIS A 158 13.16 6.10 5.78
CA HIS A 158 12.39 5.35 4.78
C HIS A 158 10.97 5.92 4.60
N TYR A 159 10.28 6.24 5.69
CA TYR A 159 8.95 6.85 5.66
C TYR A 159 8.93 8.15 4.85
N TYR A 160 9.85 9.07 5.16
CA TYR A 160 9.92 10.35 4.43
C TYR A 160 10.35 10.17 2.97
N GLN A 161 11.19 9.18 2.66
CA GLN A 161 11.50 8.83 1.27
C GLN A 161 10.25 8.33 0.54
N MET A 162 9.40 7.51 1.17
CA MET A 162 8.18 7.00 0.56
C MET A 162 7.11 8.09 0.38
N LEU A 163 6.99 9.03 1.33
CA LEU A 163 6.17 10.22 1.14
C LEU A 163 6.66 11.07 -0.03
N ARG A 164 7.98 11.26 -0.16
CA ARG A 164 8.55 11.96 -1.31
C ARG A 164 8.21 11.25 -2.63
N LEU A 165 8.31 9.92 -2.66
CA LEU A 165 7.90 9.13 -3.82
C LEU A 165 6.41 9.31 -4.16
N LEU A 166 5.52 9.29 -3.16
CA LEU A 166 4.11 9.60 -3.35
C LEU A 166 3.91 10.99 -3.98
N SER A 167 4.59 12.02 -3.47
CA SER A 167 4.52 13.37 -4.04
C SER A 167 4.90 13.39 -5.52
N TYR A 168 5.99 12.70 -5.88
CA TYR A 168 6.43 12.61 -7.27
C TYR A 168 5.43 11.88 -8.16
N GLU A 169 4.80 10.80 -7.68
CA GLU A 169 3.76 10.10 -8.43
C GLU A 169 2.53 11.00 -8.68
N LEU A 170 2.14 11.84 -7.72
CA LEU A 170 1.00 12.74 -7.84
C LEU A 170 1.27 13.97 -8.72
N GLU A 171 2.54 14.35 -8.90
CA GLU A 171 2.96 15.44 -9.78
C GLU A 171 3.02 15.01 -11.26
N LYS A 172 3.02 13.71 -11.55
CA LYS A 172 3.04 13.21 -12.93
C LYS A 172 1.82 13.69 -13.72
N PRO A 173 1.98 13.95 -15.03
CA PRO A 173 0.83 14.23 -15.88
C PRO A 173 -0.09 13.02 -15.96
N ASN A 174 -1.40 13.25 -15.98
CA ASN A 174 -2.44 12.21 -16.07
C ASN A 174 -2.40 11.18 -14.93
N ALA A 175 -1.90 11.58 -13.75
CA ALA A 175 -1.96 10.76 -12.55
C ALA A 175 -3.41 10.67 -12.02
N VAL A 176 -3.79 9.48 -11.56
CA VAL A 176 -5.06 9.25 -10.87
C VAL A 176 -4.75 8.66 -9.49
N LEU A 177 -5.23 9.33 -8.45
CA LEU A 177 -5.19 8.82 -7.08
C LEU A 177 -6.58 8.29 -6.70
N ILE A 178 -6.65 7.03 -6.31
CA ILE A 178 -7.86 6.42 -5.76
C ILE A 178 -7.55 6.06 -4.30
N THR A 179 -8.35 6.54 -3.36
CA THR A 179 -8.18 6.24 -1.93
C THR A 179 -9.37 5.44 -1.43
N PHE A 180 -9.12 4.27 -0.84
CA PHE A 180 -10.12 3.41 -0.24
C PHE A 180 -9.71 3.07 1.20
N GLY A 181 -10.66 3.10 2.13
CA GLY A 181 -10.39 2.79 3.55
C GLY A 181 -9.44 3.78 4.23
N PHE A 182 -9.34 5.02 3.73
CA PHE A 182 -8.40 6.02 4.23
C PHE A 182 -9.13 7.32 4.62
N SER A 183 -9.10 7.67 5.91
CA SER A 183 -9.82 8.82 6.48
C SER A 183 -9.09 10.16 6.34
N PHE A 184 -7.85 10.15 5.87
CA PHE A 184 -6.95 11.31 5.89
C PHE A 184 -6.82 11.93 7.30
N ALA A 185 -6.73 11.09 8.34
CA ALA A 185 -6.42 11.52 9.70
C ALA A 185 -4.92 11.85 9.88
N ASP A 186 -4.05 11.21 9.09
CA ASP A 186 -2.63 11.57 9.03
C ASP A 186 -2.47 12.94 8.35
N GLU A 187 -2.08 13.95 9.13
CA GLU A 187 -1.88 15.33 8.68
C GLU A 187 -0.76 15.44 7.63
N HIS A 188 0.29 14.61 7.69
CA HIS A 188 1.40 14.67 6.74
C HIS A 188 0.96 14.21 5.34
N ILE A 189 0.27 13.07 5.26
CA ILE A 189 -0.27 12.54 4.00
C ILE A 189 -1.34 13.49 3.46
N LEU A 190 -2.25 13.98 4.30
CA LEU A 190 -3.28 14.94 3.89
C LEU A 190 -2.66 16.22 3.31
N ASN A 191 -1.72 16.85 4.02
CA ASN A 191 -1.06 18.07 3.55
C ASN A 191 -0.24 17.83 2.28
N LEU A 192 0.36 16.65 2.12
CA LEU A 192 1.05 16.27 0.88
C LEU A 192 0.06 16.22 -0.29
N VAL A 193 -1.03 15.47 -0.16
CA VAL A 193 -2.05 15.36 -1.21
C VAL A 193 -2.64 16.74 -1.54
N MET A 194 -2.97 17.55 -0.53
CA MET A 194 -3.47 18.92 -0.72
C MET A 194 -2.52 19.79 -1.56
N ARG A 195 -1.20 19.70 -1.32
CA ARG A 195 -0.21 20.41 -2.13
C ARG A 195 -0.17 19.87 -3.57
N SER A 196 -0.26 18.56 -3.75
CA SER A 196 -0.28 17.93 -5.08
C SER A 196 -1.52 18.29 -5.90
N LEU A 197 -2.64 18.70 -5.27
CA LEU A 197 -3.83 19.18 -5.98
C LEU A 197 -3.62 20.48 -6.76
N SER A 198 -2.48 21.17 -6.56
CA SER A 198 -2.05 22.25 -7.44
C SER A 198 -1.78 21.78 -8.88
N ASN A 199 -1.54 20.48 -9.10
CA ASN A 199 -1.49 19.86 -10.42
C ASN A 199 -2.92 19.71 -10.98
N PRO A 200 -3.32 20.48 -12.00
CA PRO A 200 -4.68 20.40 -12.55
C PRO A 200 -4.94 19.11 -13.35
N ARG A 201 -3.89 18.35 -13.68
CA ARG A 201 -3.99 17.05 -14.39
C ARG A 201 -4.11 15.85 -13.46
N LEU A 202 -3.85 16.04 -12.17
CA LEU A 202 -4.10 15.02 -11.16
C LEU A 202 -5.60 14.89 -10.95
N GLN A 203 -6.15 13.68 -11.02
CA GLN A 203 -7.53 13.39 -10.61
C GLN A 203 -7.51 12.56 -9.33
N VAL A 204 -8.25 12.99 -8.31
CA VAL A 204 -8.37 12.25 -7.04
C VAL A 204 -9.79 11.74 -6.87
N PHE A 205 -9.92 10.47 -6.49
CA PHE A 205 -11.16 9.82 -6.13
C PHE A 205 -11.07 9.35 -4.67
N VAL A 206 -11.98 9.86 -3.83
CA VAL A 206 -12.04 9.52 -2.41
C VAL A 206 -13.25 8.63 -2.16
N CYS A 207 -13.01 7.33 -1.98
CA CYS A 207 -14.02 6.31 -1.73
C CYS A 207 -14.45 6.35 -0.26
N CYS A 208 -15.59 6.99 0.00
CA CYS A 208 -16.10 7.25 1.34
C CYS A 208 -16.92 6.08 1.85
N PHE A 209 -16.69 5.66 3.11
CA PHE A 209 -17.36 4.50 3.71
C PHE A 209 -18.88 4.67 3.80
N ASN A 210 -19.37 5.87 4.14
CA ASN A 210 -20.79 6.18 4.27
C ASN A 210 -21.05 7.68 3.95
N SER A 211 -22.31 8.09 4.01
CA SER A 211 -22.74 9.48 3.73
C SER A 211 -22.18 10.52 4.71
N VAL A 212 -21.87 10.12 5.95
CA VAL A 212 -21.27 11.02 6.95
C VAL A 212 -19.83 11.35 6.56
N GLU A 213 -19.04 10.32 6.26
CA GLU A 213 -17.66 10.47 5.79
C GLU A 213 -17.60 11.20 4.45
N HIS A 214 -18.56 10.95 3.55
CA HIS A 214 -18.69 11.71 2.30
C HIS A 214 -18.78 13.21 2.55
N THR A 215 -19.68 13.63 3.44
CA THR A 215 -19.85 15.05 3.78
C THR A 215 -18.58 15.62 4.41
N SER A 216 -17.93 14.87 5.30
CA SER A 216 -16.66 15.24 5.93
C SER A 216 -15.55 15.46 4.89
N MET A 217 -15.39 14.52 3.94
CA MET A 217 -14.38 14.60 2.89
C MET A 217 -14.66 15.72 1.89
N GLU A 218 -15.92 15.96 1.52
CA GLU A 218 -16.29 17.11 0.67
C GLU A 218 -15.94 18.44 1.31
N GLN A 219 -16.13 18.59 2.63
CA GLN A 219 -15.68 19.79 3.33
C GLN A 219 -14.16 19.87 3.41
N LYS A 220 -13.47 18.75 3.67
CA LYS A 220 -12.01 18.71 3.77
C LYS A 220 -11.35 19.14 2.45
N PHE A 221 -11.85 18.69 1.31
CA PHE A 221 -11.33 19.01 -0.04
C PHE A 221 -12.09 20.14 -0.76
N LYS A 222 -12.81 20.98 -0.01
CA LYS A 222 -13.63 22.05 -0.58
C LYS A 222 -12.79 23.01 -1.42
N GLY A 223 -13.25 23.26 -2.65
CA GLY A 223 -12.58 24.16 -3.60
C GLY A 223 -11.66 23.46 -4.61
N HIS A 224 -11.37 22.16 -4.43
CA HIS A 224 -10.54 21.39 -5.35
C HIS A 224 -11.40 20.63 -6.38
N ARG A 225 -11.50 21.18 -7.60
CA ARG A 225 -12.34 20.62 -8.69
C ARG A 225 -11.86 19.25 -9.19
N ASN A 226 -10.59 18.94 -8.95
CA ASN A 226 -9.92 17.70 -9.29
C ASN A 226 -10.11 16.59 -8.24
N VAL A 227 -10.86 16.83 -7.16
CA VAL A 227 -11.22 15.81 -6.18
C VAL A 227 -12.69 15.42 -6.36
N LYS A 228 -12.96 14.11 -6.40
CA LYS A 228 -14.32 13.56 -6.43
C LYS A 228 -14.50 12.61 -5.25
N CYS A 229 -15.39 12.96 -4.34
CA CYS A 229 -15.81 12.06 -3.27
C CYS A 229 -16.86 11.10 -3.83
N LEU A 230 -16.66 9.81 -3.62
CA LEU A 230 -17.55 8.74 -4.08
C LEU A 230 -18.23 8.14 -2.86
N VAL A 231 -19.55 7.96 -2.93
CA VAL A 231 -20.36 7.28 -1.92
C VAL A 231 -21.39 6.40 -2.61
N LEU A 232 -21.76 5.29 -1.98
CA LEU A 232 -22.86 4.47 -2.46
C LEU A 232 -24.19 5.04 -1.93
N GLY A 233 -25.16 5.25 -2.82
CA GLY A 233 -26.49 5.75 -2.43
C GLY A 233 -27.22 4.80 -1.48
N ASP A 234 -27.03 3.48 -1.69
CA ASP A 234 -27.61 2.42 -0.88
C ASP A 234 -26.48 1.60 -0.22
N GLY A 235 -26.26 1.83 1.07
CA GLY A 235 -25.35 1.04 1.91
C GLY A 235 -23.97 1.65 2.16
N VAL A 236 -23.05 0.83 2.67
CA VAL A 236 -21.68 1.22 3.02
C VAL A 236 -20.68 0.75 1.96
N MET A 237 -19.64 1.55 1.73
CA MET A 237 -18.54 1.20 0.82
C MET A 237 -17.52 0.30 1.53
N ASN A 238 -17.88 -0.97 1.70
CA ASN A 238 -16.96 -2.00 2.17
C ASN A 238 -16.06 -2.52 1.01
N PHE A 239 -15.12 -3.42 1.32
CA PHE A 239 -14.16 -3.90 0.33
C PHE A 239 -14.82 -4.61 -0.85
N THR A 240 -15.84 -5.44 -0.61
CA THR A 240 -16.62 -6.09 -1.66
C THR A 240 -17.30 -5.07 -2.57
N ALA A 241 -18.04 -4.13 -1.99
CA ALA A 241 -18.75 -3.11 -2.76
C ALA A 241 -17.80 -2.18 -3.54
N PHE A 242 -16.62 -1.90 -3.00
CA PHE A 242 -15.59 -1.14 -3.72
C PHE A 242 -15.11 -1.90 -4.97
N ASN A 243 -14.80 -3.19 -4.87
CA ASN A 243 -14.36 -3.98 -6.02
C ASN A 243 -15.49 -4.18 -7.04
N GLU A 244 -16.72 -4.43 -6.58
CA GLU A 244 -17.87 -4.74 -7.46
C GLU A 244 -18.54 -3.51 -8.09
N LYS A 245 -18.37 -2.31 -7.52
CA LYS A 245 -19.08 -1.10 -8.00
C LYS A 245 -18.14 0.05 -8.41
N VAL A 246 -16.90 0.09 -7.91
CA VAL A 246 -15.96 1.18 -8.17
C VAL A 246 -14.79 0.72 -9.04
N LEU A 247 -14.08 -0.33 -8.64
CA LEU A 247 -12.98 -0.94 -9.41
C LEU A 247 -13.47 -2.01 -10.39
N VAL A 248 -14.60 -1.74 -11.06
CA VAL A 248 -15.11 -2.64 -12.10
C VAL A 248 -14.32 -2.38 -13.37
N CYS A 249 -13.61 -3.40 -13.85
CA CYS A 249 -13.13 -3.37 -15.23
C CYS A 249 -14.36 -3.50 -16.14
N PRO A 250 -14.72 -2.48 -16.95
CA PRO A 250 -15.79 -2.66 -17.91
C PRO A 250 -15.39 -3.83 -18.80
N ASN A 251 -16.25 -4.85 -18.91
CA ASN A 251 -16.01 -6.07 -19.68
C ASN A 251 -15.18 -5.73 -20.94
N LEU A 252 -13.90 -6.12 -20.95
CA LEU A 252 -13.14 -6.04 -22.19
C LEU A 252 -13.90 -6.92 -23.18
N PRO A 253 -14.32 -6.42 -24.35
CA PRO A 253 -14.75 -7.31 -25.40
C PRO A 253 -13.63 -8.33 -25.62
N ASP A 254 -13.99 -9.62 -25.66
CA ASP A 254 -13.06 -10.74 -25.74
C ASP A 254 -11.82 -10.38 -26.55
N ALA A 255 -10.64 -10.49 -25.92
CA ALA A 255 -9.33 -10.23 -26.53
C ALA A 255 -8.97 -11.31 -27.58
N SER A 256 -9.87 -11.54 -28.54
CA SER A 256 -9.71 -12.41 -29.70
C SER A 256 -9.42 -11.61 -30.98
N GLY A 257 -9.23 -10.29 -30.90
CA GLY A 257 -9.00 -9.43 -32.06
C GLY A 257 -8.13 -8.18 -31.88
N ALA A 258 -7.48 -7.98 -30.73
CA ALA A 258 -6.59 -6.84 -30.55
C ALA A 258 -5.20 -7.17 -31.12
N GLU A 259 -4.94 -6.74 -32.36
CA GLU A 259 -3.57 -6.68 -32.89
C GLU A 259 -2.67 -5.94 -31.89
N HIS A 260 -1.58 -6.60 -31.49
CA HIS A 260 -0.57 -6.00 -30.63
C HIS A 260 -0.09 -4.69 -31.26
N PRO A 261 -0.02 -3.58 -30.50
CA PRO A 261 0.59 -2.36 -31.00
C PRO A 261 2.05 -2.66 -31.35
N VAL A 262 2.40 -2.46 -32.62
CA VAL A 262 3.78 -2.55 -33.09
C VAL A 262 4.62 -1.58 -32.26
N PRO A 263 5.71 -2.03 -31.62
CA PRO A 263 6.56 -1.14 -30.84
C PRO A 263 7.12 -0.06 -31.76
N VAL A 264 6.93 1.21 -31.36
CA VAL A 264 7.60 2.34 -32.00
C VAL A 264 9.10 2.10 -31.90
N ALA A 265 9.74 1.92 -33.05
CA ALA A 265 11.18 1.74 -33.13
C ALA A 265 11.90 2.88 -32.39
N ALA A 266 12.80 2.51 -31.48
CA ALA A 266 13.70 3.45 -30.85
C ALA A 266 14.43 4.24 -31.95
N ALA A 267 14.38 5.57 -31.87
CA ALA A 267 15.08 6.46 -32.78
C ALA A 267 16.56 6.04 -32.82
N ALA A 268 17.03 5.70 -34.03
CA ALA A 268 18.43 5.41 -34.28
C ALA A 268 19.27 6.62 -33.86
N VAL A 269 20.18 6.40 -32.90
CA VAL A 269 21.29 7.31 -32.66
C VAL A 269 22.11 7.30 -33.94
N GLY A 270 22.15 8.43 -34.64
CA GLY A 270 22.91 8.58 -35.87
C GLY A 270 24.39 8.35 -35.61
N ASP A 271 24.96 7.42 -36.37
CA ASP A 271 26.40 7.30 -36.56
C ASP A 271 26.90 8.60 -37.20
N ASP A 272 27.63 9.41 -36.43
CA ASP A 272 28.43 10.52 -36.96
C ASP A 272 29.83 9.96 -37.29
N GLU A 273 29.94 9.30 -38.44
CA GLU A 273 31.19 9.19 -39.16
C GLU A 273 31.40 10.49 -39.97
N GLY A 274 32.34 11.32 -39.53
CA GLY A 274 32.66 12.58 -40.18
C GLY A 274 34.07 13.07 -39.83
N LEU A 275 35.05 12.56 -40.57
CA LEU A 275 36.46 12.96 -40.58
C LEU A 275 36.72 14.47 -40.43
N ALA A 276 37.65 14.82 -39.52
CA ALA A 276 38.82 15.67 -39.76
C ALA A 276 39.86 15.46 -38.66
#